data_AF-A0A8J3XIP0-F1
#
_entry.id   AF-A0A8J3XIP0-F1
#
_cell.length_a   1.000
_cell.length_b   1.000
_cell.length_c   1.000
_cell.angle_alpha   90.00
_cell.angle_beta   90.00
_cell.angle_gamma   90.00
#
_symmetry.space_group_name_H-M   'P 1'
#
loop_
_entity.id
_entity.type
_entity.pdbx_description
1 polymer ?
#
loop_
_entity_poly.entity_id
_entity_poly.type
_entity_poly.pdbx_seq_one_letter_code
_entity_poly.pdbx_strand_id
1 'polypeptide(L)'
;MPAPPGVAGAGESLVPGTPVEAMICAYPGNNTNPGDEQLAGTRTLKETAGQLGRDLGYLPVGASDGGACTAMGGPMTNYLIRFTYDDGRSLWVGSAEEVNHCVTTTNGTASSRSYVGDRITAAYRQGTWEAADGKDLCETWMGRRGQNERMVPDEPTSVLVCRLDPQGGESLRMEYGTDVAGPLASRLNGMDTRPSDNSCQQTNGKDPGVILRLVFGYADGPPAAVMVQEFCRPSVNNGLLQADGDDRLLQEATRLAPR
;
A
#
# COMPACT_ATOMS: atom_id res chain seq x y z
N MET A 1 13.48 -15.83 -3.82
CA MET A 1 13.73 -15.72 -2.37
C MET A 1 13.49 -17.07 -1.71
N PRO A 2 14.41 -17.58 -0.88
CA PRO A 2 14.16 -18.76 -0.05
C PRO A 2 13.22 -18.42 1.12
N ALA A 3 12.39 -19.37 1.53
CA ALA A 3 11.52 -19.21 2.70
C ALA A 3 12.34 -19.00 3.99
N PRO A 4 11.87 -18.16 4.94
CA PRO A 4 12.61 -17.89 6.16
C PRO A 4 12.51 -19.06 7.15
N PRO A 5 13.62 -19.73 7.49
CA PRO A 5 13.56 -20.78 8.50
C PRO A 5 13.36 -20.16 9.89
N GLY A 6 12.32 -20.59 10.61
CA GLY A 6 12.19 -20.38 12.05
C GLY A 6 11.75 -18.98 12.52
N VAL A 7 11.25 -18.11 11.62
CA VAL A 7 10.62 -16.83 12.00
C VAL A 7 9.10 -17.03 12.09
N ALA A 8 8.56 -17.02 13.31
CA ALA A 8 7.11 -17.12 13.52
C ALA A 8 6.38 -15.93 12.92
N GLY A 9 5.23 -16.15 12.27
CA GLY A 9 4.44 -15.09 11.64
C GLY A 9 4.86 -14.74 10.20
N ALA A 10 5.83 -15.46 9.61
CA ALA A 10 6.35 -15.13 8.28
C ALA A 10 5.39 -15.48 7.12
N GLY A 11 4.36 -16.30 7.38
CA GLY A 11 3.29 -16.58 6.42
C GLY A 11 2.22 -15.49 6.41
N GLU A 12 2.06 -14.77 7.52
CA GLU A 12 1.03 -13.77 7.75
C GLU A 12 1.56 -12.32 7.70
N SER A 13 2.87 -12.13 7.54
CA SER A 13 3.54 -10.84 7.51
C SER A 13 4.78 -10.90 6.64
N LEU A 14 5.06 -9.82 5.89
CA LEU A 14 6.34 -9.67 5.20
C LEU A 14 7.50 -9.57 6.19
N VAL A 15 7.30 -8.87 7.31
CA VAL A 15 8.28 -8.73 8.40
C VAL A 15 7.54 -8.84 9.74
N PRO A 16 7.47 -10.03 10.36
CA PRO A 16 6.88 -10.20 11.69
C PRO A 16 7.84 -9.73 12.81
N GLY A 17 7.28 -9.20 13.90
CA GLY A 17 8.07 -8.73 15.04
C GLY A 17 8.83 -7.42 14.77
N THR A 18 9.82 -7.12 15.61
CA THR A 18 10.59 -5.87 15.52
C THR A 18 12.07 -6.20 15.29
N PRO A 19 12.59 -6.02 14.06
CA PRO A 19 14.00 -6.23 13.78
C PRO A 19 14.86 -5.10 14.37
N VAL A 20 16.09 -5.44 14.74
CA VAL A 20 17.08 -4.50 15.31
C VAL A 20 18.05 -3.96 14.25
N GLU A 21 18.09 -4.61 13.08
CA GLU A 21 18.92 -4.19 11.95
C GLU A 21 18.24 -4.58 10.62
N ALA A 22 18.37 -3.73 9.61
CA ALA A 22 17.98 -4.01 8.24
C ALA A 22 19.14 -3.70 7.29
N MET A 23 19.61 -4.69 6.51
CA MET A 23 20.63 -4.51 5.48
C MET A 23 19.99 -4.60 4.10
N ILE A 24 20.05 -3.52 3.33
CA ILE A 24 19.51 -3.41 1.97
C ILE A 24 20.64 -3.64 0.97
N CYS A 25 20.49 -4.64 0.10
CA CYS A 25 21.36 -4.92 -1.03
C CYS A 25 20.68 -4.45 -2.32
N ALA A 26 21.38 -3.67 -3.15
CA ALA A 26 20.84 -3.11 -4.39
C ALA A 26 21.46 -3.77 -5.63
N TYR A 27 20.60 -4.16 -6.58
CA TYR A 27 20.96 -4.83 -7.83
C TYR A 27 20.30 -4.09 -9.01
N PRO A 28 20.91 -3.00 -9.50
CA PRO A 28 20.41 -2.25 -10.64
C PRO A 28 20.44 -3.07 -11.93
N GLY A 29 19.43 -2.88 -12.76
CA GLY A 29 19.21 -3.62 -14.01
C GLY A 29 18.12 -3.01 -14.88
N ASN A 30 17.47 -3.85 -15.66
CA ASN A 30 16.38 -3.47 -16.56
C ASN A 30 15.30 -4.56 -16.55
N ASN A 31 14.04 -4.18 -16.42
CA ASN A 31 12.92 -5.12 -16.34
C ASN A 31 12.67 -5.90 -17.65
N THR A 32 13.30 -5.52 -18.76
CA THR A 32 13.27 -6.25 -20.04
C THR A 32 14.33 -7.35 -20.15
N ASN A 33 15.32 -7.37 -19.24
CA ASN A 33 16.36 -8.41 -19.20
C ASN A 33 16.73 -8.76 -17.74
N PRO A 34 15.81 -9.38 -16.98
CA PRO A 34 16.07 -9.74 -15.59
C PRO A 34 16.99 -10.95 -15.48
N GLY A 35 17.82 -11.01 -14.42
CA GLY A 35 18.54 -12.22 -14.01
C GLY A 35 20.07 -12.09 -13.97
N ASP A 36 20.65 -11.05 -14.56
CA ASP A 36 22.10 -10.81 -14.61
C ASP A 36 22.55 -9.60 -13.77
N GLU A 37 21.68 -9.08 -12.91
CA GLU A 37 21.98 -7.90 -12.10
C GLU A 37 23.09 -8.18 -11.08
N GLN A 38 24.11 -7.32 -11.05
CA GLN A 38 25.20 -7.41 -10.09
C GLN A 38 24.92 -6.56 -8.85
N LEU A 39 25.46 -6.99 -7.71
CA LEU A 39 25.41 -6.21 -6.48
C LEU A 39 26.17 -4.90 -6.68
N ALA A 40 25.44 -3.77 -6.69
CA ALA A 40 26.04 -2.45 -6.80
C ALA A 40 26.46 -1.88 -5.43
N GLY A 41 25.81 -2.30 -4.35
CA GLY A 41 26.14 -1.83 -3.01
C GLY A 41 25.18 -2.31 -1.94
N THR A 42 25.54 -2.02 -0.70
CA THR A 42 24.75 -2.35 0.49
C THR A 42 24.58 -1.13 1.39
N ARG A 43 23.46 -1.09 2.11
CA ARG A 43 23.17 -0.07 3.13
C ARG A 43 22.56 -0.72 4.36
N THR A 44 23.16 -0.49 5.52
CA THR A 44 22.61 -0.97 6.80
C THR A 44 21.88 0.17 7.52
N LEU A 45 20.66 -0.13 7.98
CA LEU A 45 19.84 0.70 8.84
C LEU A 45 19.76 0.01 10.21
N LYS A 46 20.16 0.71 11.28
CA LYS A 46 20.00 0.22 12.65
C LYS A 46 18.91 0.99 13.36
N GLU A 47 19.05 2.31 13.43
CA GLU A 47 18.14 3.21 14.12
C GLU A 47 16.69 3.13 13.61
N THR A 48 16.51 2.93 12.29
CA THR A 48 15.17 2.86 11.66
C THR A 48 14.79 1.46 11.19
N ALA A 49 15.51 0.41 11.61
CA ALA A 49 15.22 -0.97 11.22
C ALA A 49 13.83 -1.41 11.68
N GLY A 50 13.50 -1.11 12.94
CA GLY A 50 12.20 -1.43 13.52
C GLY A 50 11.04 -0.74 12.79
N GLN A 51 11.23 0.52 12.39
CA GLN A 51 10.22 1.27 11.62
C GLN A 51 10.03 0.69 10.22
N LEU A 52 11.12 0.42 9.49
CA LEU A 52 11.06 -0.25 8.18
C LEU A 52 10.37 -1.61 8.29
N GLY A 53 10.75 -2.41 9.29
CA GLY A 53 10.13 -3.71 9.53
C GLY A 53 8.64 -3.59 9.85
N ARG A 54 8.26 -2.64 10.70
CA ARG A 54 6.85 -2.35 11.02
C ARG A 54 6.06 -1.98 9.77
N ASP A 55 6.54 -1.05 8.96
CA ASP A 55 5.81 -0.56 7.78
C ASP A 55 5.65 -1.64 6.72
N LEU A 56 6.69 -2.45 6.47
CA LEU A 56 6.57 -3.62 5.59
C LEU A 56 5.69 -4.72 6.17
N GLY A 57 5.75 -4.93 7.49
CA GLY A 57 4.87 -5.87 8.19
C GLY A 57 3.41 -5.47 8.06
N TYR A 58 3.09 -4.17 8.06
CA TYR A 58 1.74 -3.68 7.87
C TYR A 58 1.22 -3.74 6.44
N LEU A 59 2.04 -4.13 5.46
CA LEU A 59 1.53 -4.29 4.10
C LEU A 59 0.50 -5.43 4.05
N PRO A 60 -0.56 -5.26 3.24
CA PRO A 60 -1.53 -6.30 3.00
C PRO A 60 -0.87 -7.47 2.26
N VAL A 61 -1.07 -8.68 2.78
CA VAL A 61 -0.52 -9.93 2.25
C VAL A 61 -1.65 -10.79 1.70
N GLY A 62 -1.39 -11.55 0.63
CA GLY A 62 -2.38 -12.48 0.07
C GLY A 62 -3.32 -11.89 -0.99
N ALA A 63 -2.93 -10.79 -1.66
CA ALA A 63 -3.65 -10.29 -2.83
C ALA A 63 -3.50 -11.27 -4.02
N SER A 64 -4.63 -11.70 -4.58
CA SER A 64 -4.75 -12.65 -5.69
C SER A 64 -4.01 -12.24 -6.98
N ASP A 65 -3.91 -13.20 -7.91
CA ASP A 65 -3.32 -13.02 -9.23
C ASP A 65 -3.95 -11.85 -10.01
N GLY A 66 -3.16 -10.80 -10.23
CA GLY A 66 -3.04 -10.18 -11.54
C GLY A 66 -3.90 -8.96 -11.85
N GLY A 67 -3.73 -7.84 -11.14
CA GLY A 67 -3.93 -6.54 -11.80
C GLY A 67 -2.98 -6.44 -12.99
N ALA A 68 -3.47 -5.96 -14.15
CA ALA A 68 -2.65 -5.80 -15.34
C ALA A 68 -1.64 -4.68 -15.12
N CYS A 69 -0.35 -4.99 -15.26
CA CYS A 69 0.71 -4.01 -15.28
C CYS A 69 0.96 -3.55 -16.71
N THR A 70 1.36 -2.29 -16.88
CA THR A 70 1.86 -1.86 -18.17
C THR A 70 3.11 -2.67 -18.52
N ALA A 71 3.32 -2.96 -19.81
CA ALA A 71 4.51 -3.67 -20.28
C ALA A 71 5.64 -2.70 -20.63
N MET A 72 5.79 -1.58 -19.89
CA MET A 72 6.81 -0.59 -20.20
C MET A 72 8.18 -1.12 -19.79
N GLY A 73 9.08 -1.18 -20.76
CA GLY A 73 10.49 -1.48 -20.53
C GLY A 73 11.23 -0.29 -19.93
N GLY A 74 12.09 -0.52 -18.95
CA GLY A 74 12.84 0.56 -18.31
C GLY A 74 13.80 0.12 -17.21
N PRO A 75 14.48 1.10 -16.58
CA PRO A 75 15.33 0.87 -15.43
C PRO A 75 14.57 0.16 -14.31
N MET A 76 15.26 -0.77 -13.66
CA MET A 76 14.76 -1.49 -12.49
C MET A 76 15.91 -1.61 -11.49
N THR A 77 15.62 -1.49 -10.20
CA THR A 77 16.58 -1.88 -9.16
C THR A 77 15.94 -2.94 -8.29
N ASN A 78 16.48 -4.16 -8.34
CA ASN A 78 16.08 -5.23 -7.44
C ASN A 78 16.71 -5.00 -6.07
N TYR A 79 15.94 -5.22 -5.01
CA TYR A 79 16.38 -5.09 -3.63
C TYR A 79 16.20 -6.40 -2.87
N LEU A 80 17.24 -6.79 -2.12
CA LEU A 80 17.13 -7.81 -1.08
C LEU A 80 17.41 -7.15 0.27
N ILE A 81 16.47 -7.24 1.20
CA ILE A 81 16.57 -6.66 2.53
C ILE A 81 16.67 -7.79 3.54
N ARG A 82 17.78 -7.85 4.28
CA ARG A 82 17.94 -8.74 5.42
C ARG A 82 17.53 -8.02 6.70
N PHE A 83 16.50 -8.51 7.37
CA PHE A 83 16.14 -8.13 8.72
C PHE A 83 16.81 -9.07 9.73
N THR A 84 17.47 -8.53 10.73
CA THR A 84 18.06 -9.28 11.84
C THR A 84 17.30 -8.96 13.13
N TYR A 85 16.99 -9.98 13.93
CA TYR A 85 16.31 -9.85 15.21
C TYR A 85 17.32 -9.93 16.37
N ASP A 86 16.88 -9.52 17.56
CA ASP A 86 17.68 -9.52 18.79
C ASP A 86 18.19 -10.92 19.18
N ASP A 87 17.41 -11.96 18.89
CA ASP A 87 17.75 -13.36 19.10
C ASP A 87 18.68 -13.97 18.03
N GLY A 88 19.16 -13.17 17.08
CA GLY A 88 20.09 -13.56 16.02
C GLY A 88 19.44 -14.23 14.81
N ARG A 89 18.12 -14.46 14.80
CA ARG A 89 17.40 -14.89 13.60
C ARG A 89 17.44 -13.82 12.53
N SER A 90 17.21 -14.22 11.27
CA SER A 90 17.08 -13.27 10.17
C SER A 90 16.04 -13.68 9.14
N LEU A 91 15.49 -12.68 8.47
CA LEU A 91 14.46 -12.78 7.44
C LEU A 91 14.90 -11.99 6.21
N TRP A 92 14.62 -12.51 5.03
CA TRP A 92 14.88 -11.80 3.77
C TRP A 92 13.58 -11.33 3.15
N VAL A 93 13.54 -10.07 2.70
CA VAL A 93 12.45 -9.51 1.90
C VAL A 93 13.01 -9.07 0.56
N GLY A 94 12.37 -9.49 -0.53
CA GLY A 94 12.66 -9.07 -1.89
C GLY A 94 11.62 -8.06 -2.36
N SER A 95 12.08 -7.03 -3.07
CA SER A 95 11.23 -6.04 -3.74
C SER A 95 12.03 -5.40 -4.87
N ALA A 96 11.45 -4.43 -5.57
CA ALA A 96 12.17 -3.61 -6.55
C ALA A 96 11.57 -2.21 -6.68
N GLU A 97 12.34 -1.30 -7.27
CA GLU A 97 11.84 -0.07 -7.89
C GLU A 97 11.85 -0.28 -9.40
N GLU A 98 10.72 -0.03 -10.08
CA GLU A 98 10.63 -0.15 -11.53
C GLU A 98 9.49 0.68 -12.11
N VAL A 99 9.59 0.99 -13.41
CA VAL A 99 8.77 1.97 -14.13
C VAL A 99 7.26 1.70 -14.17
N ASN A 100 6.82 0.46 -13.95
CA ASN A 100 5.40 0.09 -13.95
C ASN A 100 4.77 0.07 -12.54
N HIS A 101 5.56 0.30 -11.48
CA HIS A 101 5.12 0.32 -10.08
C HIS A 101 4.34 -0.93 -9.65
N CYS A 102 4.78 -2.09 -10.13
CA CYS A 102 3.96 -3.30 -10.21
C CYS A 102 4.61 -4.55 -9.59
N VAL A 103 5.79 -4.37 -9.02
CA VAL A 103 6.56 -5.47 -8.44
C VAL A 103 5.96 -5.94 -7.12
N THR A 104 6.00 -7.26 -6.94
CA THR A 104 5.58 -7.89 -5.69
C THR A 104 6.71 -7.82 -4.67
N THR A 105 6.38 -7.36 -3.47
CA THR A 105 7.27 -7.48 -2.30
C THR A 105 7.00 -8.82 -1.61
N THR A 106 8.02 -9.62 -1.34
CA THR A 106 7.85 -10.97 -0.78
C THR A 106 8.98 -11.36 0.17
N ASN A 107 8.66 -12.15 1.19
CA ASN A 107 9.68 -12.80 2.03
C ASN A 107 9.91 -14.27 1.67
N GLY A 108 9.32 -14.76 0.57
CA GLY A 108 9.36 -16.16 0.15
C GLY A 108 8.20 -17.02 0.66
N THR A 109 7.45 -16.56 1.66
CA THR A 109 6.23 -17.25 2.18
C THR A 109 4.98 -16.39 2.08
N ALA A 110 5.11 -15.08 2.30
CA ALA A 110 4.08 -14.08 2.15
C ALA A 110 4.46 -13.08 1.06
N SER A 111 3.46 -12.51 0.40
CA SER A 111 3.62 -11.58 -0.72
C SER A 111 2.60 -10.45 -0.67
N SER A 112 3.06 -9.24 -0.99
CA SER A 112 2.25 -8.03 -1.12
C SER A 112 2.47 -7.38 -2.49
N ARG A 113 1.40 -6.86 -3.08
CA ARG A 113 1.43 -6.05 -4.31
C ARG A 113 1.50 -4.55 -4.03
N SER A 114 1.46 -4.15 -2.77
CA SER A 114 1.67 -2.75 -2.42
C SER A 114 3.05 -2.30 -2.88
N TYR A 115 3.07 -1.31 -3.76
CA TYR A 115 4.33 -0.79 -4.29
C TYR A 115 5.07 0.03 -3.25
N VAL A 116 6.32 -0.36 -2.99
CA VAL A 116 7.20 0.27 -1.99
C VAL A 116 8.60 0.57 -2.53
N GLY A 117 8.82 0.37 -3.83
CA GLY A 117 10.12 0.50 -4.49
C GLY A 117 10.79 1.85 -4.22
N ASP A 118 10.10 2.95 -4.52
CA ASP A 118 10.64 4.31 -4.33
C ASP A 118 11.09 4.57 -2.90
N ARG A 119 10.38 4.00 -1.92
CA ARG A 119 10.70 4.17 -0.49
C ARG A 119 11.92 3.35 -0.10
N ILE A 120 12.06 2.13 -0.63
CA ILE A 120 13.27 1.32 -0.44
C ILE A 120 14.48 2.02 -1.09
N THR A 121 14.31 2.57 -2.28
CA THR A 121 15.34 3.37 -2.97
C THR A 121 15.76 4.58 -2.15
N ALA A 122 14.79 5.35 -1.64
CA ALA A 122 15.06 6.49 -0.76
C ALA A 122 15.85 6.06 0.46
N ALA A 123 15.43 4.99 1.14
CA ALA A 123 16.11 4.50 2.34
C ALA A 123 17.52 3.96 2.06
N TYR A 124 17.73 3.29 0.94
CA TYR A 124 19.05 2.86 0.49
C TYR A 124 19.99 4.06 0.27
N ARG A 125 19.49 5.11 -0.41
CA ARG A 125 20.27 6.32 -0.73
C ARG A 125 20.57 7.17 0.49
N GLN A 126 19.58 7.37 1.36
CA GLN A 126 19.66 8.26 2.51
C GLN A 126 20.23 7.58 3.75
N GLY A 127 20.19 6.25 3.82
CA GLY A 127 20.63 5.49 5.00
C GLY A 127 19.69 5.62 6.19
N THR A 128 18.44 5.99 5.97
CA THR A 128 17.38 6.08 6.97
C THR A 128 16.05 5.69 6.34
N TRP A 129 15.15 5.08 7.11
CA TRP A 129 13.77 4.86 6.69
C TRP A 129 12.89 5.93 7.33
N GLU A 130 12.31 6.78 6.50
CA GLU A 130 11.31 7.75 6.91
C GLU A 130 9.92 7.11 6.77
N ALA A 131 9.15 7.16 7.85
CA ALA A 131 7.73 6.79 7.81
C ALA A 131 6.99 7.64 6.77
N ALA A 132 5.77 7.23 6.39
CA ALA A 132 4.92 8.04 5.50
C ALA A 132 4.61 9.45 6.05
N ASP A 133 4.95 9.69 7.32
CA ASP A 133 4.70 10.88 8.14
C ASP A 133 5.36 12.11 7.49
N GLY A 134 4.64 12.74 6.55
CA GLY A 134 5.11 13.91 5.80
C GLY A 134 4.71 13.91 4.32
N LYS A 135 4.33 12.75 3.77
CA LYS A 135 3.67 12.70 2.45
C LYS A 135 2.19 12.98 2.61
N ASP A 136 1.61 13.68 1.63
CA ASP A 136 0.17 13.90 1.62
C ASP A 136 -0.55 12.56 1.54
N LEU A 137 -1.31 12.25 2.58
CA LEU A 137 -2.13 11.04 2.66
C LEU A 137 -3.23 11.04 1.59
N CYS A 138 -3.62 12.22 1.12
CA CYS A 138 -4.51 12.36 -0.03
C CYS A 138 -3.84 11.96 -1.34
N GLU A 139 -2.52 11.84 -1.41
CA GLU A 139 -1.77 11.50 -2.63
C GLU A 139 -1.17 10.09 -2.58
N THR A 140 -0.60 9.68 -1.44
CA THR A 140 0.15 8.42 -1.34
C THR A 140 -0.30 7.54 -0.17
N TRP A 141 -0.44 6.23 -0.44
CA TRP A 141 -0.67 5.21 0.59
C TRP A 141 -0.07 3.88 0.14
N MET A 142 0.35 3.06 1.11
CA MET A 142 0.89 1.72 0.86
C MET A 142 -0.14 0.62 1.13
N GLY A 143 -1.31 1.01 1.64
CA GLY A 143 -2.29 0.09 2.19
C GLY A 143 -1.93 -0.42 3.58
N ARG A 144 -2.82 -1.23 4.15
CA ARG A 144 -2.74 -1.78 5.50
C ARG A 144 -3.18 -3.24 5.50
N ARG A 145 -2.57 -4.05 6.36
CA ARG A 145 -2.97 -5.44 6.64
C ARG A 145 -4.46 -5.51 6.94
N GLY A 146 -5.13 -6.53 6.39
CA GLY A 146 -6.57 -6.72 6.47
C GLY A 146 -7.33 -6.10 5.30
N GLN A 147 -6.72 -5.22 4.49
CA GLN A 147 -7.37 -4.67 3.29
C GLN A 147 -7.62 -5.69 2.18
N ASN A 148 -6.99 -6.87 2.24
CA ASN A 148 -7.26 -8.02 1.39
C ASN A 148 -8.52 -8.80 1.82
N GLU A 149 -9.01 -8.59 3.04
CA GLU A 149 -10.17 -9.30 3.61
C GLU A 149 -11.39 -8.40 3.77
N ARG A 150 -11.17 -7.10 4.03
CA ARG A 150 -12.22 -6.09 4.21
C ARG A 150 -11.85 -4.81 3.48
N MET A 151 -12.86 -4.06 3.02
CA MET A 151 -12.63 -2.78 2.35
C MET A 151 -11.88 -1.81 3.29
N VAL A 152 -12.28 -1.79 4.56
CA VAL A 152 -11.66 -1.03 5.66
C VAL A 152 -11.39 -1.97 6.85
N PRO A 153 -10.15 -2.10 7.32
CA PRO A 153 -9.85 -2.85 8.55
C PRO A 153 -10.61 -2.34 9.79
N ASP A 154 -10.69 -3.18 10.81
CA ASP A 154 -11.50 -2.91 12.01
C ASP A 154 -10.95 -1.76 12.86
N GLU A 155 -11.87 -1.10 13.58
CA GLU A 155 -11.59 -0.06 14.58
C GLU A 155 -10.85 1.20 14.03
N PRO A 156 -11.33 1.82 12.93
CA PRO A 156 -10.77 3.10 12.51
C PRO A 156 -11.09 4.19 13.54
N THR A 157 -10.08 5.00 13.87
CA THR A 157 -10.20 6.08 14.86
C THR A 157 -10.56 7.42 14.23
N SER A 158 -10.22 7.61 12.95
CA SER A 158 -10.53 8.81 12.17
C SER A 158 -10.69 8.48 10.69
N VAL A 159 -11.25 9.42 9.93
CA VAL A 159 -11.25 9.39 8.47
C VAL A 159 -10.94 10.77 7.91
N LEU A 160 -9.90 10.86 7.09
CA LEU A 160 -9.60 12.00 6.25
C LEU A 160 -10.27 11.81 4.89
N VAL A 161 -11.21 12.70 4.57
CA VAL A 161 -11.91 12.71 3.29
C VAL A 161 -11.22 13.71 2.37
N CYS A 162 -10.56 13.19 1.35
CA CYS A 162 -9.89 13.95 0.32
C CYS A 162 -10.76 13.99 -0.94
N ARG A 163 -11.00 15.19 -1.46
CA ARG A 163 -11.54 15.39 -2.81
C ARG A 163 -10.39 15.68 -3.74
N LEU A 164 -10.13 14.73 -4.65
CA LEU A 164 -8.99 14.83 -5.56
C LEU A 164 -9.32 15.80 -6.70
N ASP A 165 -8.34 16.63 -7.06
CA ASP A 165 -8.42 17.47 -8.24
C ASP A 165 -8.12 16.62 -9.49
N PRO A 166 -9.07 16.50 -10.45
CA PRO A 166 -8.83 15.76 -11.68
C PRO A 166 -7.71 16.34 -12.56
N GLN A 167 -7.26 17.57 -12.30
CA GLN A 167 -6.18 18.26 -13.01
C GLN A 167 -4.83 18.17 -12.26
N GLY A 168 -4.78 17.48 -11.11
CA GLY A 168 -3.56 17.29 -10.33
C GLY A 168 -3.18 18.47 -9.43
N GLY A 169 -4.14 19.35 -9.10
CA GLY A 169 -4.00 20.37 -8.06
C GLY A 169 -4.08 19.79 -6.63
N GLU A 170 -3.91 20.67 -5.63
CA GLU A 170 -3.99 20.28 -4.22
C GLU A 170 -5.39 19.71 -3.90
N SER A 171 -5.41 18.57 -3.21
CA SER A 171 -6.67 17.95 -2.79
C SER A 171 -7.31 18.75 -1.67
N LEU A 172 -8.61 19.06 -1.81
CA LEU A 172 -9.39 19.58 -0.68
C LEU A 172 -9.57 18.45 0.33
N ARG A 173 -9.38 18.73 1.63
CA ARG A 173 -9.43 17.71 2.68
C ARG A 173 -10.22 18.13 3.93
N MET A 174 -10.90 17.17 4.54
CA MET A 174 -11.59 17.34 5.82
C MET A 174 -11.44 16.07 6.66
N GLU A 175 -11.07 16.22 7.93
CA GLU A 175 -10.90 15.11 8.86
C GLU A 175 -12.09 14.97 9.81
N TYR A 176 -12.48 13.73 10.08
CA TYR A 176 -13.55 13.38 10.99
C TYR A 176 -13.10 12.33 12.00
N GLY A 177 -13.72 12.35 13.18
CA GLY A 177 -13.45 11.40 14.25
C GLY A 177 -14.16 10.05 14.08
N THR A 178 -14.10 9.25 15.14
CA THR A 178 -14.64 7.88 15.19
C THR A 178 -16.15 7.82 14.94
N ASP A 179 -16.88 8.89 15.28
CA ASP A 179 -18.32 9.04 15.06
C ASP A 179 -18.72 9.01 13.58
N VAL A 180 -17.81 9.41 12.68
CA VAL A 180 -17.97 9.30 11.23
C VAL A 180 -17.22 8.09 10.68
N ALA A 181 -15.99 7.85 11.15
CA ALA A 181 -15.12 6.80 10.62
C ALA A 181 -15.73 5.40 10.78
N GLY A 182 -16.27 5.08 11.96
CA GLY A 182 -16.85 3.76 12.26
C GLY A 182 -18.06 3.43 11.38
N PRO A 183 -19.11 4.28 11.33
CA PRO A 183 -20.27 4.06 10.47
C PRO A 183 -19.91 3.97 8.99
N LEU A 184 -18.99 4.81 8.51
CA LEU A 184 -18.56 4.79 7.10
C LEU A 184 -17.81 3.50 6.76
N ALA A 185 -16.89 3.06 7.63
CA ALA A 185 -16.20 1.77 7.47
C ALA A 185 -17.17 0.58 7.50
N SER A 186 -18.16 0.60 8.40
CA SER A 186 -19.19 -0.44 8.47
C SER A 186 -20.01 -0.51 7.18
N ARG A 187 -20.38 0.63 6.58
CA ARG A 187 -21.05 0.67 5.28
C ARG A 187 -20.18 0.08 4.18
N LEU A 188 -18.91 0.50 4.11
CA LEU A 188 -17.97 0.03 3.10
C LEU A 188 -17.73 -1.49 3.19
N ASN A 189 -17.67 -2.03 4.41
CA ASN A 189 -17.50 -3.45 4.66
C ASN A 189 -18.79 -4.28 4.49
N GLY A 190 -19.96 -3.64 4.44
CA GLY A 190 -21.23 -4.30 4.18
C GLY A 190 -21.53 -4.55 2.70
N MET A 191 -20.67 -4.08 1.79
CA MET A 191 -20.82 -4.26 0.35
C MET A 191 -20.31 -5.64 -0.08
N ASP A 192 -20.86 -6.16 -1.18
CA ASP A 192 -20.34 -7.37 -1.82
C ASP A 192 -19.01 -7.06 -2.53
N THR A 193 -17.90 -7.41 -1.87
CA THR A 193 -16.55 -7.17 -2.40
C THR A 193 -16.04 -8.33 -3.24
N ARG A 194 -15.25 -8.02 -4.25
CA ARG A 194 -14.45 -8.97 -5.04
C ARG A 194 -12.99 -8.50 -5.12
N PRO A 195 -12.03 -9.38 -5.45
CA PRO A 195 -10.67 -8.95 -5.75
C PRO A 195 -10.65 -7.84 -6.79
N SER A 196 -9.80 -6.85 -6.58
CA SER A 196 -9.67 -5.71 -7.51
C SER A 196 -8.79 -6.08 -8.70
N ASP A 197 -9.26 -5.70 -9.88
CA ASP A 197 -8.46 -5.65 -11.11
C ASP A 197 -7.84 -4.26 -11.35
N ASN A 198 -8.04 -3.33 -10.40
CA ASN A 198 -7.67 -1.92 -10.48
C ASN A 198 -8.24 -1.20 -11.72
N SER A 199 -9.38 -1.69 -12.21
CA SER A 199 -10.07 -1.13 -13.35
C SER A 199 -11.52 -0.83 -13.01
N CYS A 200 -12.13 0.06 -13.78
CA CYS A 200 -13.55 0.30 -13.70
C CYS A 200 -14.06 0.79 -15.05
N GLN A 201 -15.33 0.53 -15.30
CA GLN A 201 -16.02 0.97 -16.51
C GLN A 201 -16.64 2.34 -16.25
N GLN A 202 -16.33 3.31 -17.09
CA GLN A 202 -16.95 4.63 -17.01
C GLN A 202 -18.46 4.50 -17.27
N THR A 203 -19.25 5.07 -16.38
CA THR A 203 -20.69 5.21 -16.57
C THR A 203 -20.97 6.49 -17.36
N ASN A 204 -21.81 6.41 -18.40
CA ASN A 204 -22.10 7.52 -19.32
C ASN A 204 -22.36 8.87 -18.62
N GLY A 205 -21.42 9.81 -18.73
CA GLY A 205 -21.51 11.18 -18.23
C GLY A 205 -20.30 11.98 -18.74
N LYS A 206 -20.53 13.21 -19.25
CA LYS A 206 -19.51 13.99 -19.99
C LYS A 206 -18.50 14.72 -19.09
N ASP A 207 -18.65 14.68 -17.77
CA ASP A 207 -17.73 15.30 -16.82
C ASP A 207 -17.12 14.22 -15.92
N PRO A 208 -15.82 14.31 -15.58
CA PRO A 208 -15.27 13.48 -14.51
C PRO A 208 -16.04 13.83 -13.23
N GLY A 209 -16.86 12.88 -12.77
CA GLY A 209 -17.56 12.99 -11.49
C GLY A 209 -16.58 13.09 -10.32
N VAL A 210 -17.09 13.20 -9.10
CA VAL A 210 -16.22 13.40 -7.94
C VAL A 210 -15.36 12.15 -7.70
N ILE A 211 -14.05 12.36 -7.56
CA ILE A 211 -13.12 11.34 -7.06
C ILE A 211 -12.81 11.68 -5.60
N LEU A 212 -13.17 10.77 -4.72
CA LEU A 212 -12.87 10.87 -3.30
C LEU A 212 -11.86 9.81 -2.91
N ARG A 213 -11.00 10.17 -1.96
CA ARG A 213 -10.14 9.24 -1.24
C ARG A 213 -10.45 9.35 0.23
N LEU A 214 -10.88 8.23 0.80
CA LEU A 214 -11.20 8.08 2.22
C LEU A 214 -10.01 7.41 2.88
N VAL A 215 -9.29 8.15 3.73
CA VAL A 215 -8.11 7.65 4.43
C VAL A 215 -8.46 7.42 5.89
N PHE A 216 -8.61 6.16 6.28
CA PHE A 216 -8.95 5.75 7.64
C PHE A 216 -7.70 5.67 8.50
N GLY A 217 -7.67 6.43 9.60
CA GLY A 217 -6.64 6.40 10.62
C GLY A 217 -6.92 5.35 11.70
N TYR A 218 -5.86 4.90 12.38
CA TYR A 218 -5.92 3.89 13.44
C TYR A 218 -5.01 4.28 14.61
N ALA A 219 -5.27 3.73 15.78
CA ALA A 219 -4.43 3.95 16.97
C ALA A 219 -2.99 3.43 16.79
N ASP A 220 -2.81 2.35 16.01
CA ASP A 220 -1.50 1.83 15.63
C ASP A 220 -1.49 1.44 14.14
N GLY A 221 -0.31 1.51 13.53
CA GLY A 221 -0.06 1.18 12.12
C GLY A 221 -0.37 2.30 11.12
N PRO A 222 -0.11 2.06 9.82
CA PRO A 222 -0.40 3.02 8.76
C PRO A 222 -1.90 3.14 8.49
N PRO A 223 -2.35 4.24 7.87
CA PRO A 223 -3.74 4.37 7.48
C PRO A 223 -4.13 3.40 6.36
N ALA A 224 -5.43 3.18 6.22
CA ALA A 224 -6.04 2.40 5.14
C ALA A 224 -6.80 3.34 4.22
N ALA A 225 -6.53 3.34 2.91
CA ALA A 225 -7.23 4.20 1.97
C ALA A 225 -8.25 3.41 1.13
N VAL A 226 -9.37 4.07 0.84
CA VAL A 226 -10.41 3.61 -0.08
C VAL A 226 -10.69 4.72 -1.07
N MET A 227 -10.65 4.40 -2.35
CA MET A 227 -11.01 5.29 -3.45
C MET A 227 -12.48 5.10 -3.79
N VAL A 228 -13.19 6.22 -3.98
CA VAL A 228 -14.58 6.27 -4.43
C VAL A 228 -14.66 7.15 -5.67
N GLN A 229 -15.20 6.60 -6.77
CA GLN A 229 -15.33 7.25 -8.06
C GLN A 229 -16.79 7.20 -8.52
N GLU A 230 -17.49 8.33 -8.46
CA GLU A 230 -18.93 8.40 -8.78
C GLU A 230 -19.26 7.97 -10.22
N PHE A 231 -18.32 8.16 -11.14
CA PHE A 231 -18.49 7.90 -12.57
C PHE A 231 -17.99 6.52 -13.02
N CYS A 232 -17.70 5.61 -12.08
CA CYS A 232 -17.12 4.31 -12.38
C CYS A 232 -17.88 3.13 -11.79
N ARG A 233 -17.79 1.97 -12.45
CA ARG A 233 -18.32 0.67 -11.99
C ARG A 233 -17.23 -0.40 -12.11
N PRO A 234 -16.76 -1.01 -11.01
CA PRO A 234 -17.09 -0.73 -9.61
C PRO A 234 -16.65 0.68 -9.19
N SER A 235 -17.41 1.32 -8.31
CA SER A 235 -17.16 2.71 -7.87
C SER A 235 -16.29 2.79 -6.63
N VAL A 236 -16.06 1.69 -5.92
CA VAL A 236 -15.27 1.65 -4.67
C VAL A 236 -14.12 0.68 -4.81
N ASN A 237 -12.91 1.10 -4.42
CA ASN A 237 -11.70 0.30 -4.56
C ASN A 237 -10.67 0.66 -3.46
N ASN A 238 -10.10 -0.33 -2.75
CA ASN A 238 -9.03 -0.11 -1.77
C ASN A 238 -7.62 -0.51 -2.26
N GLY A 239 -7.50 -0.85 -3.55
CA GLY A 239 -6.32 -1.37 -4.24
C GLY A 239 -6.30 -2.91 -4.35
N LEU A 240 -7.06 -3.61 -3.49
CA LEU A 240 -7.07 -5.07 -3.37
C LEU A 240 -8.46 -5.67 -3.52
N LEU A 241 -9.47 -4.94 -3.04
CA LEU A 241 -10.87 -5.26 -3.13
C LEU A 241 -11.60 -4.12 -3.83
N GLN A 242 -12.63 -4.48 -4.58
CA GLN A 242 -13.53 -3.54 -5.23
C GLN A 242 -14.99 -3.95 -5.06
N ALA A 243 -15.88 -2.97 -5.06
CA ALA A 243 -17.31 -3.16 -4.91
C ALA A 243 -18.11 -2.10 -5.68
N ASP A 244 -19.34 -2.47 -6.05
CA ASP A 244 -20.31 -1.50 -6.54
C ASP A 244 -20.86 -0.70 -5.36
N GLY A 245 -20.44 0.56 -5.25
CA GLY A 245 -20.99 1.49 -4.26
C GLY A 245 -22.45 1.83 -4.58
N ASP A 246 -23.27 1.91 -3.54
CA ASP A 246 -24.66 2.34 -3.65
C ASP A 246 -24.79 3.88 -3.63
N ASP A 247 -25.92 4.40 -4.08
CA ASP A 247 -26.19 5.84 -4.11
C ASP A 247 -26.07 6.48 -2.72
N ARG A 248 -26.35 5.71 -1.67
CA ARG A 248 -26.30 6.18 -0.29
C ARG A 248 -24.88 6.43 0.18
N LEU A 249 -23.93 5.54 -0.15
CA LEU A 249 -22.50 5.74 0.08
C LEU A 249 -22.00 6.97 -0.67
N LEU A 250 -22.34 7.11 -1.94
CA LEU A 250 -21.90 8.25 -2.76
C LEU A 250 -22.41 9.57 -2.18
N GLN A 251 -23.70 9.64 -1.84
CA GLN A 251 -24.28 10.82 -1.19
C GLN A 251 -23.62 11.13 0.16
N GLU A 252 -23.36 10.11 0.97
CA GLU A 252 -22.70 10.28 2.27
C GLU A 252 -21.27 10.79 2.12
N ALA A 253 -20.47 10.17 1.24
CA ALA A 253 -19.09 10.57 0.97
C ALA A 253 -19.02 12.00 0.39
N THR A 254 -19.90 12.35 -0.55
CA THR A 254 -19.97 13.70 -1.15
C THR A 254 -20.47 14.76 -0.17
N ARG A 255 -21.31 14.39 0.82
CA ARG A 255 -21.68 15.29 1.92
C ARG A 255 -20.51 15.57 2.86
N LEU A 256 -19.67 14.57 3.11
CA LEU A 256 -18.47 14.70 3.94
C LEU A 256 -17.30 15.35 3.20
N ALA A 257 -17.35 15.39 1.87
CA ALA A 257 -16.30 15.97 1.07
C ALA A 257 -16.24 17.51 1.24
N PRO A 258 -15.04 18.08 1.35
CA PRO A 258 -14.85 19.52 1.34
C PRO A 258 -15.26 20.13 -0.02
N ARG A 259 -15.81 21.35 0.03
CA ARG A 259 -16.35 22.08 -1.12
C ARG A 259 -15.42 23.19 -1.59
#